data_AF-A0A0K0XZJ7-F1
#
_entry.id   AF-A0A0K0XZJ7-F1
#
_cell.length_a   1.000
_cell.length_b   1.000
_cell.length_c   1.000
_cell.angle_alpha   90.00
_cell.angle_beta   90.00
_cell.angle_gamma   90.00
#
_symmetry.space_group_name_H-M   'P 1'
#
loop_
_entity.id
_entity.type
_entity.pdbx_description
1 polymer ?
#
loop_
_entity_poly.entity_id
_entity_poly.type
_entity_poly.pdbx_seq_one_letter_code
_entity_poly.pdbx_strand_id
1 'polypeptide(L)'
;MSTDKAFVTHSAEQVLRFTRVEHWDDLSEARKVQLGFNLGALAMALSLPKEDSFDALTRARIGTLSMNAFRDHLRSLIESNRIAVDQDKVAKPF
;
A
#
# COMPACT_ATOMS: atom_id res chain seq x y z
N MET A 1 10.23 -3.24 -18.81
CA MET A 1 9.11 -2.28 -18.91
C MET A 1 9.39 -1.17 -17.93
N SER A 2 9.54 0.08 -18.40
CA SER A 2 9.64 1.23 -17.50
C SER A 2 8.24 1.48 -16.92
N THR A 3 7.96 0.96 -15.74
CA THR A 3 6.76 1.36 -14.99
C THR A 3 6.86 2.86 -14.79
N ASP A 4 5.88 3.61 -15.30
CA ASP A 4 5.90 5.07 -15.24
C ASP A 4 6.09 5.51 -13.79
N LYS A 5 7.12 6.34 -13.52
CA LYS A 5 7.44 6.80 -12.16
C LYS A 5 6.24 7.49 -11.52
N ALA A 6 5.41 8.16 -12.31
CA ALA A 6 4.17 8.76 -11.84
C ALA A 6 3.16 7.70 -11.38
N PHE A 7 3.07 6.57 -12.10
CA PHE A 7 2.20 5.46 -11.74
C PHE A 7 2.66 4.78 -10.43
N VAL A 8 3.95 4.50 -10.29
CA VAL A 8 4.51 3.89 -9.06
C VAL A 8 4.30 4.82 -7.86
N THR A 9 4.53 6.12 -8.04
CA THR A 9 4.29 7.13 -7.00
C THR A 9 2.81 7.17 -6.61
N HIS A 10 1.91 7.16 -7.59
CA HIS A 10 0.48 7.13 -7.34
C HIS A 10 0.06 5.86 -6.57
N SER A 11 0.58 4.70 -6.95
CA SER A 11 0.29 3.45 -6.24
C SER A 11 0.81 3.49 -4.81
N ALA A 12 2.02 4.00 -4.57
CA ALA A 12 2.58 4.21 -3.24
C ALA A 12 1.69 5.14 -2.38
N GLU A 13 1.21 6.25 -2.95
CA GLU A 13 0.28 7.16 -2.28
C GLU A 13 -1.04 6.46 -1.92
N GLN A 14 -1.64 5.72 -2.84
CA GLN A 14 -2.93 5.04 -2.59
C GLN A 14 -2.81 3.93 -1.55
N VAL A 15 -1.73 3.12 -1.55
CA VAL A 15 -1.56 2.09 -0.52
C VAL A 15 -1.38 2.71 0.86
N LEU A 16 -0.59 3.78 0.99
CA LEU A 16 -0.40 4.49 2.26
C LEU A 16 -1.66 5.21 2.74
N ARG A 17 -2.51 5.64 1.80
CA ARG A 17 -3.80 6.27 2.08
C ARG A 17 -4.81 5.26 2.61
N PHE A 18 -5.06 4.18 1.88
CA PHE A 18 -6.10 3.21 2.26
C PHE A 18 -5.73 2.38 3.50
N THR A 19 -4.45 2.26 3.82
CA THR A 19 -4.01 1.56 5.04
C THR A 19 -4.09 2.42 6.31
N ARG A 20 -4.68 3.63 6.25
CA ARG A 20 -4.92 4.50 7.42
C ARG A 20 -6.10 4.07 8.28
N VAL A 21 -6.91 3.12 7.83
CA VAL A 21 -8.02 2.57 8.60
C VAL A 21 -7.51 1.75 9.78
N GLU A 22 -8.35 1.54 10.79
CA GLU A 22 -8.01 0.72 11.95
C GLU A 22 -8.09 -0.77 11.62
N HIS A 23 -9.13 -1.16 10.88
CA HIS A 23 -9.42 -2.53 10.50
C HIS A 23 -9.61 -2.67 8.99
N TRP A 24 -9.31 -3.86 8.45
CA TRP A 24 -9.51 -4.17 7.04
C TRP A 24 -10.95 -3.91 6.57
N ASP A 25 -11.92 -4.21 7.43
CA ASP A 25 -13.35 -4.09 7.11
C ASP A 25 -13.90 -2.66 7.17
N ASP A 26 -13.11 -1.70 7.64
CA ASP A 26 -13.45 -0.27 7.53
C ASP A 26 -13.33 0.22 6.07
N LEU A 27 -12.63 -0.52 5.20
CA LEU A 27 -12.59 -0.25 3.77
C LEU A 27 -13.87 -0.75 3.09
N SER A 28 -14.41 0.08 2.20
CA SER A 28 -15.42 -0.41 1.25
C SER A 28 -14.81 -1.44 0.30
N GLU A 29 -15.64 -2.33 -0.26
CA GLU A 29 -15.19 -3.35 -1.21
C GLU A 29 -14.45 -2.75 -2.42
N ALA A 30 -14.89 -1.60 -2.91
CA ALA A 30 -14.20 -0.87 -3.96
C ALA A 30 -12.77 -0.45 -3.55
N ARG A 31 -12.58 -0.02 -2.29
CA ARG A 31 -11.26 0.34 -1.77
C ARG A 31 -10.38 -0.87 -1.51
N LYS A 32 -10.95 -2.00 -1.08
CA LYS A 32 -10.23 -3.28 -0.96
C LYS A 32 -9.63 -3.71 -2.30
N VAL A 33 -10.42 -3.63 -3.38
CA VAL A 33 -9.94 -3.93 -4.75
C VAL A 33 -8.85 -2.95 -5.19
N GLN A 34 -9.04 -1.64 -4.99
CA GLN A 34 -8.05 -0.64 -5.37
C GLN A 34 -6.74 -0.77 -4.56
N LEU A 35 -6.82 -1.12 -3.28
CA LEU A 35 -5.65 -1.41 -2.45
C LEU A 35 -4.87 -2.60 -3.01
N GLY A 36 -5.55 -3.70 -3.36
CA GLY A 36 -4.91 -4.87 -3.97
C GLY A 36 -4.23 -4.55 -5.30
N PHE A 37 -4.89 -3.78 -6.18
CA PHE A 37 -4.31 -3.36 -7.46
C PHE A 37 -3.06 -2.49 -7.27
N ASN A 38 -3.14 -1.45 -6.43
CA ASN A 38 -2.00 -0.56 -6.19
C ASN A 38 -0.85 -1.25 -5.46
N LEU A 39 -1.15 -2.19 -4.57
CA LEU A 39 -0.12 -3.02 -3.94
C LEU A 39 0.58 -3.91 -4.97
N GLY A 40 -0.16 -4.52 -5.91
CA GLY A 40 0.42 -5.31 -7.00
C GLY A 40 1.33 -4.48 -7.89
N ALA A 41 0.89 -3.27 -8.26
CA ALA A 41 1.70 -2.31 -9.02
C ALA A 41 3.01 -1.94 -8.29
N LEU A 42 2.91 -1.61 -7.00
CA LEU A 42 4.06 -1.27 -6.16
C LEU A 42 5.02 -2.46 -6.01
N ALA A 43 4.48 -3.66 -5.73
CA ALA A 43 5.26 -4.87 -5.57
C ALA A 43 6.03 -5.22 -6.83
N MET A 44 5.40 -5.13 -8.01
CA MET A 44 6.09 -5.34 -9.28
C MET A 44 7.17 -4.28 -9.54
N ALA A 45 6.88 -3.00 -9.30
CA ALA A 45 7.82 -1.92 -9.55
C ALA A 45 9.06 -2.00 -8.65
N LEU A 46 8.89 -2.45 -7.40
CA LEU A 46 9.95 -2.57 -6.41
C LEU A 46 10.55 -3.99 -6.34
N SER A 47 10.10 -4.91 -7.19
CA SER A 47 10.47 -6.32 -7.12
C SER A 47 10.32 -6.92 -5.70
N LEU A 48 9.24 -6.55 -5.00
CA LEU A 48 9.00 -7.02 -3.64
C LEU A 48 8.70 -8.51 -3.64
N PRO A 49 9.26 -9.25 -2.67
CA PRO A 49 8.85 -10.62 -2.44
C PRO A 49 7.39 -10.65 -1.93
N LYS A 50 6.78 -11.83 -1.97
CA LYS A 50 5.36 -12.00 -1.63
C LYS A 50 5.09 -11.72 -0.15
N GLU A 51 6.05 -12.06 0.68
CA GLU A 51 6.12 -11.87 2.13
C GLU A 51 5.94 -10.40 2.49
N ASP A 52 6.59 -9.51 1.74
CA ASP A 52 6.56 -8.06 1.95
C ASP A 52 5.35 -7.36 1.33
N SER A 53 4.55 -8.09 0.52
CA SER A 53 3.41 -7.55 -0.21
C SER A 53 2.11 -8.28 0.15
N PHE A 54 1.76 -9.32 -0.60
CA PHE A 54 0.45 -9.97 -0.49
C PHE A 54 0.30 -10.86 0.75
N ASP A 55 1.37 -11.42 1.30
CA ASP A 55 1.28 -12.19 2.54
C ASP A 55 1.14 -11.26 3.74
N ALA A 56 1.87 -10.13 3.77
CA ALA A 56 1.64 -9.06 4.74
C ALA A 56 0.20 -8.51 4.68
N LEU A 57 -0.33 -8.27 3.47
CA LEU A 57 -1.73 -7.88 3.28
C LEU A 57 -2.69 -8.97 3.79
N THR A 58 -2.42 -10.24 3.51
CA THR A 58 -3.25 -11.36 3.98
C THR A 58 -3.28 -11.39 5.50
N ARG A 59 -2.11 -11.23 6.14
CA ARG A 59 -1.98 -11.15 7.60
C ARG A 59 -2.76 -9.98 8.19
N ALA A 60 -2.75 -8.82 7.52
CA ALA A 60 -3.52 -7.65 7.91
C ALA A 60 -5.03 -7.90 7.80
N ARG A 61 -5.47 -8.52 6.70
CA ARG A 61 -6.87 -8.89 6.45
C ARG A 61 -7.42 -9.84 7.51
N ILE A 62 -6.63 -10.82 7.96
CA ILE A 62 -7.07 -11.80 8.97
C ILE A 62 -6.79 -11.35 10.41
N GLY A 63 -6.30 -10.11 10.62
CA GLY A 63 -6.07 -9.54 11.95
C GLY A 63 -4.81 -10.02 12.68
N THR A 64 -3.91 -10.75 12.01
CA THR A 64 -2.60 -11.18 12.59
C THR A 64 -1.50 -10.12 12.47
N LEU A 65 -1.78 -9.05 11.73
CA LEU A 65 -0.98 -7.84 11.61
C LEU A 65 -1.96 -6.66 11.67
N SER A 66 -1.67 -5.60 12.43
CA SER A 66 -2.57 -4.43 12.42
C SER A 66 -2.44 -3.66 11.10
N MET A 67 -3.49 -2.93 10.69
CA MET A 67 -3.42 -2.08 9.50
C MET A 67 -2.33 -1.02 9.61
N ASN A 68 -2.13 -0.45 10.81
CA ASN A 68 -1.02 0.47 11.09
C ASN A 68 0.36 -0.19 10.93
N ALA A 69 0.57 -1.38 11.48
CA ALA A 69 1.84 -2.08 11.32
C ALA A 69 2.12 -2.45 9.84
N PHE A 70 1.07 -2.85 9.10
CA PHE A 70 1.17 -3.08 7.66
C PHE A 70 1.51 -1.80 6.89
N ARG A 71 0.87 -0.67 7.25
CA ARG A 71 1.15 0.63 6.67
C ARG A 71 2.60 1.09 6.92
N ASP A 72 3.09 0.91 8.14
CA ASP A 72 4.45 1.31 8.50
C ASP A 72 5.49 0.44 7.79
N HIS A 73 5.20 -0.86 7.63
CA HIS A 73 5.99 -1.76 6.77
C HIS A 73 6.06 -1.24 5.33
N LEU A 74 4.91 -0.95 4.70
CA LEU A 74 4.88 -0.40 3.35
C LEU A 74 5.60 0.94 3.23
N ARG A 75 5.46 1.82 4.23
CA ARG A 75 6.17 3.10 4.29
C ARG A 75 7.69 2.89 4.27
N SER A 76 8.20 1.98 5.10
CA SER A 76 9.63 1.65 5.12
C SER A 76 10.13 1.16 3.76
N LEU A 77 9.34 0.34 3.05
CA LEU A 77 9.68 -0.12 1.69
C LEU A 77 9.70 1.02 0.67
N ILE A 78 8.71 1.92 0.72
CA ILE A 78 8.60 3.09 -0.16
C ILE A 78 9.80 4.04 0.07
N GLU A 79 10.13 4.32 1.33
CA GLU A 79 11.23 5.20 1.72
C GLU A 79 12.61 4.61 1.33
N SER A 80 12.84 3.33 1.61
CA SER A 80 14.09 2.65 1.23
C SER A 80 14.33 2.62 -0.28
N ASN A 81 13.26 2.61 -1.08
CA ASN A 81 13.31 2.70 -2.54
C ASN A 81 13.27 4.15 -3.07
N ARG A 82 13.34 5.15 -2.19
CA ARG A 82 13.38 6.58 -2.54
C ARG A 82 12.19 7.03 -3.40
N ILE A 83 11.02 6.42 -3.19
CA ILE A 83 9.78 6.89 -3.81
C ILE A 83 9.27 8.08 -3.00
N ALA A 84 9.32 9.26 -3.59
CA ALA A 84 8.77 10.47 -2.99
C ALA A 84 7.24 10.46 -3.14
N VAL A 85 6.51 10.44 -2.02
CA VAL A 85 5.04 10.49 -1.99
C VAL A 85 4.56 11.86 -1.52
N ASP A 86 3.42 12.30 -2.06
CA ASP A 86 2.74 13.51 -1.61
C ASP A 86 1.87 13.22 -0.37
N GLN A 87 2.26 13.78 0.78
CA GLN A 87 1.55 13.55 2.04
C GLN A 87 0.14 14.13 2.05
N ASP A 88 -0.14 15.18 1.27
CA ASP A 88 -1.48 15.76 1.18
C ASP A 88 -2.44 14.79 0.49
N LYS A 89 -1.94 14.08 -0.54
CA LYS A 89 -2.71 13.02 -1.19
C LYS A 89 -2.92 11.80 -0.29
N VAL A 90 -1.91 11.43 0.50
CA VAL A 90 -2.03 10.34 1.49
C VAL A 90 -3.04 10.72 2.60
N ALA A 91 -3.09 11.99 2.99
CA ALA A 91 -3.99 12.52 4.01
C ALA A 91 -5.45 12.68 3.54
N LYS A 92 -5.71 12.69 2.22
CA LYS A 92 -7.05 12.91 1.66
C LYS A 92 -8.07 11.84 2.11
N PRO A 93 -9.26 12.21 2.61
CA PRO A 93 -10.35 11.27 2.94
C PRO A 93 -10.77 10.43 1.73
N PHE A 94 -11.23 9.19 1.93
CA PHE A 94 -11.53 8.23 0.84
C PHE A 94 -12.74 7.36 1.07
#